data_AF-A0A840SCF7-F1
#
_entry.id   AF-A0A840SCF7-F1
#
_cell.length_a   1.000
_cell.length_b   1.000
_cell.length_c   1.000
_cell.angle_alpha   90.00
_cell.angle_beta   90.00
_cell.angle_gamma   90.00
#
_symmetry.space_group_name_H-M   'P 1'
#
loop_
_entity.id
_entity.type
_entity.pdbx_description
1 polymer ?
#
loop_
_entity_poly.entity_id
_entity_poly.type
_entity_poly.pdbx_seq_one_letter_code
_entity_poly.pdbx_strand_id
1 'polypeptide(L)'
;MSESGALQSLASLWPRASLWPRASLWPRASLWPRASLWPRDAEGSGASIDLAALRGSLVQDLGQGPRSVEVPLVGTANLMQWAGSARAQSLLLESLGGLRVRSDEKLGCAWVERLVEVAGRLEWRSLCKLYRPPQAYFRAQIALVDAQLPLRESRAYELQAQADAAIEYFFALLQWGPGQRPHSQEFLALALAQLQSVQMRLKQMLACPRPHRLQPRLIPFLDVPGHGSLPSGHGGESHLVAALLGHWLGLSGARPEEQAMLERLALRIAENRVVAGLHYPIDNVAGRLLGETLFRHWLAVLERQPVQQTRFGSEGDWQAELAQPEQGAPQEGQSPLAHRLCAVESDSVPANPMPDHAELWRLACAEWR
;
A
#
# COMPACT_ATOMS: atom_id res chain seq x y z
N MET A 1 -23.33 15.12 -52.09
CA MET A 1 -22.97 15.82 -50.84
C MET A 1 -23.69 15.13 -49.69
N SER A 2 -22.97 14.29 -48.96
CA SER A 2 -23.47 13.57 -47.77
C SER A 2 -22.24 13.19 -46.96
N GLU A 3 -21.82 14.08 -46.06
CA GLU A 3 -20.78 13.78 -45.07
C GLU A 3 -21.44 13.18 -43.83
N SER A 4 -21.16 11.89 -43.58
CA SER A 4 -21.46 11.25 -42.30
C SER A 4 -20.35 11.62 -41.31
N GLY A 5 -20.66 12.46 -40.33
CA GLY A 5 -19.80 12.76 -39.20
C GLY A 5 -19.62 11.54 -38.31
N ALA A 6 -18.45 10.91 -38.38
CA ALA A 6 -18.03 9.88 -37.44
C ALA A 6 -17.65 10.55 -36.11
N LEU A 7 -18.52 10.40 -35.10
CA LEU A 7 -18.18 10.65 -33.69
C LEU A 7 -17.14 9.61 -33.25
N GLN A 8 -15.85 9.98 -33.30
CA GLN A 8 -14.78 9.22 -32.69
C GLN A 8 -14.94 9.27 -31.17
N SER A 9 -15.29 8.13 -30.57
CA SER A 9 -15.33 7.98 -29.11
C SER A 9 -13.90 8.11 -28.56
N LEU A 10 -13.70 9.07 -27.65
CA LEU A 10 -12.48 9.24 -26.86
C LEU A 10 -12.15 7.93 -26.11
N ALA A 11 -11.15 7.21 -26.61
CA ALA A 11 -10.59 6.03 -25.98
C ALA A 11 -9.96 6.43 -24.62
N SER A 12 -10.30 5.68 -23.58
CA SER A 12 -9.78 5.84 -22.22
C SER A 12 -8.25 5.75 -22.20
N LEU A 13 -7.59 6.77 -21.66
CA LEU A 13 -6.13 6.92 -21.57
C LEU A 13 -5.44 6.01 -20.52
N TRP A 14 -6.20 5.13 -19.87
CA TRP A 14 -5.69 4.00 -19.09
C TRP A 14 -6.05 2.73 -19.86
N PRO A 15 -5.13 1.77 -20.11
CA PRO A 15 -5.57 0.41 -20.31
C PRO A 15 -6.42 0.07 -19.09
N ARG A 16 -7.63 -0.47 -19.26
CA ARG A 16 -8.43 -1.01 -18.14
C ARG A 16 -7.56 -1.99 -17.36
N ALA A 17 -6.91 -1.50 -16.33
CA ALA A 17 -5.88 -2.19 -15.59
C ALA A 17 -6.12 -1.84 -14.13
N SER A 18 -6.98 -2.63 -13.51
CA SER A 18 -6.56 -3.25 -12.26
C SER A 18 -5.06 -3.58 -12.38
N LEU A 19 -4.26 -3.26 -11.36
CA LEU A 19 -2.83 -3.59 -11.33
C LEU A 19 -2.54 -5.10 -11.57
N TRP A 20 -3.59 -5.91 -11.59
CA TRP A 20 -3.70 -7.20 -12.28
C TRP A 20 -4.59 -7.05 -13.51
N PRO A 21 -4.09 -7.11 -14.75
CA PRO A 21 -4.97 -7.19 -15.91
C PRO A 21 -5.93 -8.37 -15.72
N ARG A 22 -7.16 -8.30 -16.24
CA ARG A 22 -7.99 -9.51 -16.49
C ARG A 22 -7.35 -10.48 -17.52
N ALA A 23 -6.04 -10.41 -17.73
CA ALA A 23 -5.23 -11.35 -18.46
C ALA A 23 -4.56 -12.28 -17.44
N SER A 24 -5.05 -13.51 -17.38
CA SER A 24 -4.34 -14.72 -16.95
C SER A 24 -2.89 -14.51 -16.50
N LEU A 25 -2.64 -14.67 -15.19
CA LEU A 25 -1.30 -14.76 -14.58
C LEU A 25 -0.43 -15.93 -15.12
N TRP A 26 -0.96 -16.70 -16.07
CA TRP A 26 -0.31 -17.86 -16.65
C TRP A 26 -0.61 -17.87 -18.15
N PRO A 27 0.40 -17.72 -19.04
CA PRO A 27 0.25 -18.17 -20.40
C PRO A 27 -0.18 -19.64 -20.37
N ARG A 28 -1.11 -20.06 -21.24
CA ARG A 28 -1.40 -21.48 -21.51
C ARG A 28 -0.24 -22.14 -22.27
N ALA A 29 0.98 -21.99 -21.77
CA ALA A 29 2.15 -22.71 -22.18
C ALA A 29 2.60 -23.51 -20.95
N SER A 30 2.75 -24.82 -21.12
CA SER A 30 3.19 -25.77 -20.10
C SER A 30 4.41 -25.26 -19.33
N LEU A 31 4.22 -24.88 -18.07
CA LEU A 31 5.24 -24.32 -17.15
C LEU A 31 6.27 -25.32 -16.63
N TRP A 32 6.25 -26.56 -17.14
CA TRP A 32 7.20 -27.58 -16.74
C TRP A 32 7.73 -28.28 -17.99
N PRO A 33 8.94 -27.94 -18.48
CA PRO A 33 9.76 -28.99 -19.05
C PRO A 33 9.93 -30.05 -17.95
N ARG A 34 9.74 -31.33 -18.27
CA ARG A 34 10.09 -32.44 -17.37
C ARG A 34 11.60 -32.45 -17.18
N ALA A 35 12.11 -31.57 -16.33
CA ALA A 35 13.47 -31.56 -15.86
C ALA A 35 13.41 -31.47 -14.34
N SER A 36 13.82 -32.55 -13.69
CA SER A 36 14.00 -32.68 -12.25
C SER A 36 14.88 -31.54 -11.72
N LEU A 37 14.26 -30.64 -10.95
CA LEU A 37 14.89 -29.46 -10.33
C LEU A 37 15.67 -29.77 -9.04
N TRP A 38 15.75 -31.03 -8.64
CA TRP A 38 16.43 -31.45 -7.41
C TRP A 38 17.65 -32.29 -7.78
N PRO A 39 18.87 -31.92 -7.33
CA PRO A 39 19.94 -32.88 -7.24
C PRO A 39 19.43 -34.00 -6.32
N ARG A 40 19.32 -35.22 -6.85
CA ARG A 40 19.38 -36.39 -5.99
C ARG A 40 20.84 -36.45 -5.53
N ASP A 41 21.02 -36.64 -4.23
CA ASP A 41 22.30 -36.82 -3.55
C ASP A 41 22.86 -35.52 -2.91
N ALA A 42 22.30 -35.17 -1.75
CA ALA A 42 23.02 -34.48 -0.69
C ALA A 42 22.41 -34.89 0.65
N GLU A 43 22.71 -36.11 1.09
CA GLU A 43 22.66 -36.45 2.52
C GLU A 43 23.76 -35.66 3.22
N GLY A 44 23.39 -34.75 4.13
CA GLY A 44 24.40 -34.00 4.91
C GLY A 44 23.87 -32.71 5.53
N SER A 45 23.44 -32.83 6.78
CA SER A 45 23.46 -31.81 7.85
C SER A 45 23.64 -30.32 7.50
N GLY A 46 22.66 -29.48 7.88
CA GLY A 46 22.97 -28.22 8.56
C GLY A 46 22.95 -26.90 7.78
N ALA A 47 22.11 -26.72 6.75
CA ALA A 47 21.99 -25.42 6.08
C ALA A 47 20.53 -24.98 5.87
N SER A 48 19.82 -24.69 6.97
CA SER A 48 18.69 -23.75 6.92
C SER A 48 19.27 -22.33 6.77
N ILE A 49 19.81 -22.02 5.60
CA ILE A 49 20.09 -20.63 5.23
C ILE A 49 18.72 -19.98 5.06
N ASP A 50 18.39 -19.06 5.97
CA ASP A 50 17.12 -18.35 5.97
C ASP A 50 16.96 -17.63 4.61
N LEU A 51 16.10 -18.15 3.73
CA LEU A 51 15.86 -17.63 2.37
C LEU A 51 15.52 -16.13 2.37
N ALA A 52 15.00 -15.61 3.49
CA ALA A 52 14.75 -14.18 3.66
C ALA A 52 16.04 -13.37 3.86
N ALA A 53 17.04 -13.91 4.58
CA ALA A 53 18.38 -13.34 4.68
C ALA A 53 19.11 -13.41 3.32
N LEU A 54 18.90 -14.50 2.57
CA LEU A 54 19.44 -14.64 1.21
C LEU A 54 18.83 -13.59 0.25
N ARG A 55 17.51 -13.35 0.31
CA ARG A 55 16.84 -12.33 -0.52
C ARG A 55 17.25 -10.90 -0.15
N GLY A 56 17.34 -10.59 1.15
CA GLY A 56 17.81 -9.28 1.61
C GLY A 56 19.27 -9.02 1.22
N SER A 57 20.11 -10.06 1.30
CA SER A 57 21.50 -10.01 0.84
C SER A 57 21.62 -9.84 -0.68
N LEU A 58 20.84 -10.59 -1.46
CA LEU A 58 20.92 -10.53 -2.93
C LEU A 58 20.40 -9.23 -3.54
N VAL A 59 19.40 -8.62 -2.91
CA VAL A 59 18.66 -7.50 -3.51
C VAL A 59 19.03 -6.16 -2.88
N GLN A 60 19.43 -6.15 -1.61
CA GLN A 60 19.75 -4.92 -0.86
C GLN A 60 21.17 -4.95 -0.25
N ASP A 61 22.01 -5.91 -0.63
CA ASP A 61 23.39 -6.09 -0.15
C ASP A 61 23.51 -6.13 1.39
N LEU A 62 22.51 -6.72 2.06
CA LEU A 62 22.47 -6.86 3.51
C LEU A 62 23.20 -8.13 3.98
N GLY A 63 24.21 -8.03 4.85
CA GLY A 63 24.80 -9.16 5.60
C GLY A 63 26.29 -9.44 5.38
N GLN A 64 26.83 -10.43 6.12
CA GLN A 64 28.27 -10.79 6.16
C GLN A 64 28.66 -11.98 5.24
N GLY A 65 28.00 -12.16 4.10
CA GLY A 65 28.54 -13.07 3.06
C GLY A 65 29.84 -12.51 2.48
N PRO A 66 30.72 -13.32 1.84
CA PRO A 66 31.78 -12.74 1.02
C PRO A 66 31.09 -11.79 0.04
N ARG A 67 31.34 -10.47 0.14
CA ARG A 67 30.78 -9.44 -0.74
C ARG A 67 30.89 -9.96 -2.16
N SER A 68 29.79 -10.51 -2.68
CA SER A 68 29.89 -11.45 -3.79
C SER A 68 29.93 -10.63 -5.05
N VAL A 69 31.16 -10.33 -5.47
CA VAL A 69 31.51 -9.60 -6.67
C VAL A 69 31.04 -8.15 -6.60
N GLU A 70 31.96 -7.20 -6.71
CA GLU A 70 31.64 -5.87 -7.20
C GLU A 70 30.99 -6.06 -8.58
N VAL A 71 29.67 -6.26 -8.61
CA VAL A 71 28.89 -6.13 -9.84
C VAL A 71 29.26 -4.73 -10.32
N PRO A 72 29.83 -4.57 -11.52
CA PRO A 72 30.26 -3.26 -11.96
C PRO A 72 29.04 -2.35 -11.89
N LEU A 73 29.07 -1.40 -10.94
CA LEU A 73 28.10 -0.33 -10.82
C LEU A 73 28.30 0.55 -12.05
N VAL A 74 27.77 0.14 -13.19
CA VAL A 74 27.36 1.15 -14.17
C VAL A 74 26.24 1.88 -13.43
N GLY A 75 26.57 3.05 -12.88
CA GLY A 75 25.76 3.72 -11.88
C GLY A 75 24.30 3.96 -12.30
N THR A 76 23.52 4.58 -11.42
CA THR A 76 22.10 4.89 -11.62
C THR A 76 21.79 5.60 -12.95
N ALA A 77 22.80 6.19 -13.62
CA ALA A 77 22.74 6.75 -14.97
C ALA A 77 22.19 5.79 -16.05
N ASN A 78 22.34 4.47 -15.88
CA ASN A 78 21.77 3.51 -16.82
C ASN A 78 20.29 3.20 -16.59
N LEU A 79 19.77 3.46 -15.39
CA LEU A 79 18.37 3.14 -15.05
C LEU A 79 17.43 3.74 -16.09
N MET A 80 17.63 5.00 -16.46
CA MET A 80 16.79 5.74 -17.40
C MET A 80 16.92 5.31 -18.87
N GLN A 81 17.91 4.46 -19.21
CA GLN A 81 18.06 3.93 -20.57
C GLN A 81 17.07 2.80 -20.88
N TRP A 82 16.57 2.13 -19.85
CA TRP A 82 15.62 1.02 -19.98
C TRP A 82 14.19 1.51 -20.15
N ALA A 83 13.33 0.72 -20.81
CA ALA A 83 11.90 1.02 -20.89
C ALA A 83 11.25 0.98 -19.49
N GLY A 84 10.24 1.82 -19.25
CA GLY A 84 9.58 1.93 -17.94
C GLY A 84 9.01 0.61 -17.40
N SER A 85 8.54 -0.29 -18.28
CA SER A 85 8.04 -1.61 -17.86
C SER A 85 9.13 -2.54 -17.33
N ALA A 86 10.36 -2.42 -17.81
CA ALA A 86 11.51 -3.17 -17.32
C ALA A 86 11.99 -2.61 -15.97
N ARG A 87 12.08 -1.27 -15.87
CA ARG A 87 12.43 -0.58 -14.63
C ARG A 87 11.45 -0.90 -13.51
N ALA A 88 10.14 -0.83 -13.78
CA ALA A 88 9.11 -1.09 -12.78
C ALA A 88 9.24 -2.47 -12.11
N GLN A 89 9.58 -3.51 -12.87
CA GLN A 89 9.78 -4.86 -12.33
C GLN A 89 11.01 -4.94 -11.43
N SER A 90 12.13 -4.35 -11.87
CA SER A 90 13.38 -4.31 -11.10
C SER A 90 13.19 -3.53 -9.79
N LEU A 91 12.65 -2.32 -9.90
CA LEU A 91 12.39 -1.44 -8.75
C LEU A 91 11.39 -2.05 -7.76
N LEU A 92 10.39 -2.79 -8.24
CA LEU A 92 9.44 -3.49 -7.37
C LEU A 92 10.10 -4.68 -6.64
N LEU A 93 10.95 -5.44 -7.32
CA LEU A 93 11.70 -6.52 -6.69
C LEU A 93 12.56 -6.00 -5.54
N GLU A 94 13.28 -4.89 -5.79
CA GLU A 94 14.13 -4.23 -4.81
C GLU A 94 13.35 -3.60 -3.66
N SER A 95 12.23 -2.92 -3.95
CA SER A 95 11.40 -2.30 -2.92
C SER A 95 10.73 -3.32 -1.99
N LEU A 96 10.46 -4.52 -2.50
CA LEU A 96 9.96 -5.65 -1.69
C LEU A 96 11.08 -6.46 -1.05
N GLY A 97 12.34 -6.27 -1.47
CA GLY A 97 13.52 -6.80 -0.81
C GLY A 97 13.55 -6.32 0.64
N GLY A 98 13.95 -7.18 1.58
CA GLY A 98 14.05 -6.80 2.99
C GLY A 98 12.72 -6.42 3.67
N LEU A 99 11.57 -6.49 3.01
CA LEU A 99 10.25 -6.39 3.65
C LEU A 99 9.67 -7.78 3.90
N ARG A 100 9.10 -7.99 5.08
CA ARG A 100 8.30 -9.17 5.39
C ARG A 100 7.02 -8.82 6.12
N VAL A 101 6.01 -9.66 5.97
CA VAL A 101 4.81 -9.60 6.79
C VAL A 101 4.69 -10.90 7.58
N ARG A 102 4.71 -10.80 8.91
CA ARG A 102 4.52 -11.93 9.83
C ARG A 102 3.26 -11.74 10.67
N SER A 103 2.74 -12.82 11.25
CA SER A 103 1.61 -12.77 12.18
C SER A 103 1.87 -13.67 13.36
N ASP A 104 1.15 -13.39 14.43
CA ASP A 104 1.15 -14.18 15.64
C ASP A 104 -0.31 -14.40 15.99
N GLU A 105 -0.72 -15.67 15.91
CA GLU A 105 -2.09 -16.08 16.16
C GLU A 105 -2.48 -15.88 17.63
N LYS A 106 -1.55 -16.09 18.57
CA LYS A 106 -1.81 -15.93 20.01
C LYS A 106 -2.07 -14.47 20.36
N LEU A 107 -1.31 -13.57 19.76
CA LEU A 107 -1.48 -12.12 19.95
C LEU A 107 -2.55 -11.52 19.02
N GLY A 108 -3.06 -12.30 18.06
CA GLY A 108 -4.05 -11.83 17.09
C GLY A 108 -3.57 -10.63 16.27
N CYS A 109 -2.28 -10.55 15.94
CA CYS A 109 -1.72 -9.39 15.24
C CYS A 109 -0.80 -9.77 14.08
N ALA A 110 -0.62 -8.83 13.17
CA ALA A 110 0.33 -8.92 12.08
C ALA A 110 1.31 -7.73 12.12
N TRP A 111 2.54 -7.98 11.67
CA TRP A 111 3.60 -6.97 11.56
C TRP A 111 4.03 -6.86 10.11
N VAL A 112 4.27 -5.63 9.68
CA VAL A 112 5.11 -5.31 8.54
C VAL A 112 6.49 -5.00 9.11
N GLU A 113 7.49 -5.76 8.70
CA GLU A 113 8.85 -5.63 9.23
C GLU A 113 9.84 -5.41 8.10
N ARG A 114 10.91 -4.71 8.43
CA ARG A 114 12.05 -4.46 7.58
C ARG A 114 13.29 -5.12 8.16
N LEU A 115 14.08 -5.74 7.28
CA LEU A 115 15.42 -6.20 7.59
C LEU A 115 16.36 -5.00 7.65
N VAL A 116 17.06 -4.81 8.76
CA VAL A 116 18.05 -3.75 8.95
C VAL A 116 19.35 -4.36 9.44
N GLU A 117 20.45 -3.68 9.14
CA GLU A 117 21.75 -4.01 9.72
C GLU A 117 22.04 -3.10 10.92
N VAL A 118 22.21 -3.69 12.10
CA VAL A 118 22.54 -2.99 13.34
C VAL A 118 23.82 -3.60 13.90
N ALA A 119 24.88 -2.79 14.01
CA ALA A 119 26.18 -3.20 14.52
C ALA A 119 26.74 -4.48 13.84
N GLY A 120 26.58 -4.60 12.51
CA GLY A 120 27.07 -5.73 11.72
C GLY A 120 26.21 -7.01 11.81
N ARG A 121 25.04 -6.94 12.43
CA ARG A 121 24.07 -8.05 12.51
C ARG A 121 22.77 -7.68 11.81
N LEU A 122 22.19 -8.66 11.12
CA LEU A 122 20.89 -8.50 10.49
C LEU A 122 19.78 -8.76 11.49
N GLU A 123 18.88 -7.78 11.63
CA GLU A 123 17.74 -7.82 12.54
C GLU A 123 16.47 -7.40 11.82
N TRP A 124 15.36 -8.05 12.15
CA TRP A 124 14.04 -7.62 11.68
C TRP A 124 13.45 -6.61 12.65
N ARG A 125 13.09 -5.44 12.15
CA ARG A 125 12.46 -4.36 12.92
C ARG A 125 11.07 -4.07 12.37
N SER A 126 10.11 -3.87 13.26
CA SER A 126 8.72 -3.59 12.90
C SER A 126 8.59 -2.19 12.32
N LEU A 127 7.97 -2.04 11.15
CA LEU A 127 7.52 -0.75 10.64
C LEU A 127 6.12 -0.43 11.15
N CYS A 128 5.22 -1.42 11.09
CA CYS A 128 3.83 -1.28 11.45
C CYS A 128 3.30 -2.55 12.10
N LYS A 129 2.54 -2.43 13.19
CA LYS A 129 1.85 -3.54 13.84
C LYS A 129 0.34 -3.34 13.81
N LEU A 130 -0.41 -4.30 13.26
CA LEU A 130 -1.87 -4.27 13.18
C LEU A 130 -2.46 -5.38 14.03
N TYR A 131 -3.24 -5.02 15.04
CA TYR A 131 -4.06 -5.97 15.79
C TYR A 131 -5.37 -6.25 15.07
N ARG A 132 -5.78 -7.51 15.06
CA ARG A 132 -7.08 -7.95 14.58
C ARG A 132 -8.15 -7.51 15.59
N PRO A 133 -9.16 -6.72 15.18
CA PRO A 133 -10.27 -6.42 16.06
C PRO A 133 -11.09 -7.68 16.38
N PRO A 134 -11.59 -7.83 17.62
CA PRO A 134 -12.43 -8.96 17.98
C PRO A 134 -13.78 -8.89 17.26
N GLN A 135 -14.43 -10.04 17.08
CA GLN A 135 -15.72 -10.10 16.38
C GLN A 135 -16.79 -9.20 17.03
N ALA A 136 -16.78 -9.06 18.36
CA ALA A 136 -17.67 -8.14 19.08
C ALA A 136 -17.51 -6.69 18.61
N TYR A 137 -16.28 -6.24 18.36
CA TYR A 137 -16.00 -4.90 17.86
C TYR A 137 -16.51 -4.71 16.42
N PHE A 138 -16.31 -5.70 15.55
CA PHE A 138 -16.90 -5.67 14.21
C PHE A 138 -18.43 -5.61 14.23
N ARG A 139 -19.08 -6.35 15.15
CA ARG A 139 -20.54 -6.30 15.32
C ARG A 139 -21.01 -4.92 15.78
N ALA A 140 -20.29 -4.29 16.71
CA ALA A 140 -20.61 -2.92 17.15
C ALA A 140 -20.56 -1.91 16.01
N GLN A 141 -19.63 -2.08 15.06
CA GLN A 141 -19.51 -1.20 13.90
C GLN A 141 -20.57 -1.40 12.81
N ILE A 142 -21.36 -2.48 12.85
CA ILE A 142 -22.41 -2.71 11.84
C ILE A 142 -23.43 -1.55 11.84
N ALA A 143 -23.75 -0.98 13.01
CA ALA A 143 -24.66 0.16 13.10
C ALA A 143 -24.10 1.40 12.37
N LEU A 144 -22.78 1.60 12.38
CA LEU A 144 -22.14 2.70 11.65
C LEU A 144 -22.18 2.49 10.14
N VAL A 145 -22.05 1.25 9.68
CA VAL A 145 -22.22 0.91 8.25
C VAL A 145 -23.69 1.13 7.84
N ASP A 146 -24.63 0.67 8.66
CA ASP A 146 -26.07 0.79 8.42
C ASP A 146 -26.51 2.27 8.31
N ALA A 147 -25.96 3.13 9.17
CA ALA A 147 -26.21 4.57 9.15
C ALA A 147 -25.73 5.27 7.86
N GLN A 148 -24.75 4.70 7.16
CA GLN A 148 -24.22 5.27 5.91
C GLN A 148 -24.92 4.77 4.65
N LEU A 149 -25.75 3.72 4.74
CA LEU A 149 -26.43 3.15 3.58
C LEU A 149 -27.29 4.14 2.78
N PRO A 150 -28.02 5.10 3.40
CA PRO A 150 -28.79 6.09 2.65
C PRO A 150 -27.94 6.94 1.69
N LEU A 151 -26.65 7.11 1.96
CA LEU A 151 -25.74 7.86 1.09
C LEU A 151 -25.46 7.14 -0.24
N ARG A 152 -25.84 5.86 -0.39
CA ARG A 152 -25.70 5.13 -1.66
C ARG A 152 -26.46 5.79 -2.79
N GLU A 153 -27.64 6.35 -2.51
CA GLU A 153 -28.47 7.00 -3.53
C GLU A 153 -27.77 8.24 -4.09
N SER A 154 -27.29 9.13 -3.22
CA SER A 154 -26.62 10.37 -3.63
C SER A 154 -25.19 10.17 -4.14
N ARG A 155 -24.53 9.07 -3.77
CA ARG A 155 -23.14 8.79 -4.14
C ARG A 155 -22.98 7.69 -5.19
N ALA A 156 -24.05 7.08 -5.70
CA ALA A 156 -24.00 5.90 -6.58
C ALA A 156 -22.95 5.98 -7.71
N TYR A 157 -22.95 7.09 -8.46
CA TYR A 157 -21.99 7.31 -9.54
C TYR A 157 -20.54 7.43 -9.04
N GLU A 158 -20.33 8.16 -7.93
CA GLU A 158 -19.03 8.31 -7.30
C GLU A 158 -18.52 6.95 -6.77
N LEU A 159 -19.38 6.15 -6.16
CA LEU A 159 -19.05 4.81 -5.67
C LEU A 159 -18.54 3.91 -6.80
N GLN A 160 -19.25 3.91 -7.93
CA GLN A 160 -18.94 3.11 -9.10
C GLN A 160 -17.65 3.58 -9.77
N ALA A 161 -17.49 4.89 -9.99
CA ALA A 161 -16.30 5.45 -10.64
C ALA A 161 -15.03 5.17 -9.81
N GLN A 162 -15.11 5.36 -8.49
CA GLN A 162 -13.98 5.09 -7.58
C GLN A 162 -13.69 3.60 -7.38
N ALA A 163 -14.54 2.67 -7.84
CA ALA A 163 -14.27 1.25 -7.68
C ALA A 163 -13.03 0.78 -8.47
N ASP A 164 -12.83 1.36 -9.66
CA ASP A 164 -11.72 1.04 -10.56
C ASP A 164 -10.78 2.23 -10.82
N ALA A 165 -11.22 3.47 -10.53
CA ALA A 165 -10.49 4.69 -10.89
C ALA A 165 -10.36 5.68 -9.71
N ALA A 166 -10.09 5.18 -8.50
CA ALA A 166 -9.95 6.01 -7.31
C ALA A 166 -8.77 6.99 -7.38
N ILE A 167 -7.65 6.60 -7.99
CA ILE A 167 -6.43 7.40 -8.00
C ILE A 167 -6.54 8.57 -9.00
N GLU A 168 -7.30 8.37 -10.07
CA GLU A 168 -7.55 9.32 -11.15
C GLU A 168 -8.29 10.57 -10.64
N TYR A 169 -9.05 10.46 -9.55
CA TYR A 169 -9.65 11.62 -8.89
C TYR A 169 -8.59 12.60 -8.39
N PHE A 170 -7.43 12.12 -7.94
CA PHE A 170 -6.33 13.00 -7.52
C PHE A 170 -5.72 13.74 -8.71
N PHE A 171 -5.59 13.06 -9.84
CA PHE A 171 -5.09 13.69 -11.07
C PHE A 171 -6.08 14.73 -11.60
N ALA A 172 -7.38 14.43 -11.56
CA ALA A 172 -8.41 15.39 -11.90
C ALA A 172 -8.39 16.62 -10.97
N LEU A 173 -8.24 16.41 -9.66
CA LEU A 173 -8.13 17.50 -8.67
C LEU A 173 -6.94 18.42 -8.96
N LEU A 174 -5.78 17.84 -9.34
CA LEU A 174 -4.56 18.58 -9.64
C LEU A 174 -4.46 19.05 -11.11
N GLN A 175 -5.48 18.77 -11.93
CA GLN A 175 -5.45 18.99 -13.39
C GLN A 175 -4.21 18.35 -14.05
N TRP A 176 -3.75 17.23 -13.50
CA TRP A 176 -2.58 16.51 -13.97
C TRP A 176 -2.93 15.73 -15.25
N GLY A 177 -2.50 16.27 -16.38
CA GLY A 177 -2.76 15.69 -17.70
C GLY A 177 -1.87 14.48 -18.06
N PRO A 178 -2.26 13.71 -19.09
CA PRO A 178 -1.48 12.58 -19.59
C PRO A 178 -0.09 13.03 -20.07
N GLY A 179 0.95 12.26 -19.75
CA GLY A 179 2.34 12.53 -20.17
C GLY A 179 3.06 13.62 -19.38
N GLN A 180 2.37 14.32 -18.47
CA GLN A 180 3.02 15.25 -17.55
C GLN A 180 3.68 14.48 -16.39
N ARG A 181 4.82 14.96 -15.93
CA ARG A 181 5.53 14.45 -14.73
C ARG A 181 5.70 12.90 -14.72
N PRO A 182 6.28 12.32 -15.79
CA PRO A 182 6.36 10.86 -15.95
C PRO A 182 7.10 10.15 -14.80
N HIS A 183 8.13 10.76 -14.20
CA HIS A 183 8.88 10.13 -13.12
C HIS A 183 8.06 10.08 -11.82
N SER A 184 7.26 11.12 -11.56
CA SER A 184 6.31 11.14 -10.45
C SER A 184 5.23 10.06 -10.62
N GLN A 185 4.72 9.84 -11.84
CA GLN A 185 3.76 8.76 -12.12
C GLN A 185 4.40 7.37 -11.93
N GLU A 186 5.63 7.19 -12.41
CA GLU A 186 6.38 5.94 -12.23
C GLU A 186 6.63 5.64 -10.75
N PHE A 187 7.03 6.64 -9.97
CA PHE A 187 7.22 6.49 -8.53
C PHE A 187 5.90 6.18 -7.79
N LEU A 188 4.80 6.87 -8.14
CA LEU A 188 3.48 6.58 -7.56
C LEU A 188 3.05 5.13 -7.84
N ALA A 189 3.22 4.65 -9.07
CA ALA A 189 2.87 3.28 -9.44
C ALA A 189 3.68 2.26 -8.64
N LEU A 190 4.97 2.51 -8.45
CA LEU A 190 5.85 1.67 -7.65
C LEU A 190 5.44 1.63 -6.17
N ALA A 191 5.17 2.79 -5.57
CA ALA A 191 4.76 2.90 -4.18
C ALA A 191 3.41 2.20 -3.94
N LEU A 192 2.46 2.35 -4.86
CA LEU A 192 1.17 1.65 -4.83
C LEU A 192 1.33 0.13 -4.96
N ALA A 193 2.19 -0.35 -5.86
CA ALA A 193 2.44 -1.78 -6.03
C ALA A 193 3.07 -2.42 -4.77
N GLN A 194 3.98 -1.71 -4.10
CA GLN A 194 4.54 -2.14 -2.82
C GLN A 194 3.44 -2.20 -1.74
N LEU A 195 2.64 -1.14 -1.60
CA LEU A 195 1.53 -1.09 -0.64
C LEU A 195 0.53 -2.21 -0.87
N GLN A 196 0.10 -2.44 -2.10
CA GLN A 196 -0.87 -3.49 -2.43
C GLN A 196 -0.34 -4.89 -2.09
N SER A 197 0.94 -5.14 -2.33
CA SER A 197 1.60 -6.40 -1.97
C SER A 197 1.58 -6.63 -0.46
N VAL A 198 1.99 -5.62 0.32
CA VAL A 198 1.98 -5.67 1.80
C VAL A 198 0.55 -5.83 2.33
N GLN A 199 -0.39 -5.07 1.78
CA GLN A 199 -1.80 -5.06 2.15
C GLN A 199 -2.50 -6.39 1.90
N MET A 200 -2.30 -7.01 0.73
CA MET A 200 -2.88 -8.32 0.43
C MET A 200 -2.35 -9.38 1.40
N ARG A 201 -1.04 -9.32 1.72
CA ARG A 201 -0.45 -10.23 2.69
C ARG A 201 -1.02 -10.02 4.09
N LEU A 202 -1.17 -8.77 4.55
CA LEU A 202 -1.82 -8.44 5.82
C LEU A 202 -3.26 -8.97 5.87
N LYS A 203 -4.06 -8.75 4.82
CA LYS A 203 -5.46 -9.24 4.73
C LYS A 203 -5.54 -10.75 4.82
N GLN A 204 -4.61 -11.46 4.18
CA GLN A 204 -4.55 -12.92 4.24
C GLN A 204 -4.28 -13.41 5.67
N MET A 205 -3.37 -12.75 6.38
CA MET A 205 -2.94 -13.17 7.72
C MET A 205 -3.91 -12.74 8.81
N LEU A 206 -4.50 -11.56 8.68
CA LEU A 206 -5.50 -11.04 9.61
C LEU A 206 -6.88 -11.65 9.37
N ALA A 207 -7.20 -12.10 8.16
CA ALA A 207 -8.43 -12.84 7.80
C ALA A 207 -9.74 -12.24 8.38
N CYS A 208 -9.87 -10.91 8.40
CA CYS A 208 -11.05 -10.23 8.93
C CYS A 208 -12.27 -10.38 8.00
N PRO A 209 -13.46 -10.75 8.52
CA PRO A 209 -14.67 -10.93 7.72
C PRO A 209 -15.28 -9.59 7.33
N ARG A 210 -15.75 -9.45 6.09
CA ARG A 210 -16.46 -8.23 5.63
C ARG A 210 -17.84 -8.04 6.29
N PRO A 211 -18.40 -6.82 6.30
CA PRO A 211 -19.67 -6.50 6.97
C PRO A 211 -20.83 -7.44 6.61
N HIS A 212 -21.05 -7.70 5.31
CA HIS A 212 -22.13 -8.58 4.84
C HIS A 212 -22.03 -10.03 5.35
N ARG A 213 -20.83 -10.51 5.75
CA ARG A 213 -20.69 -11.85 6.34
C ARG A 213 -21.22 -11.92 7.77
N LEU A 214 -21.16 -10.82 8.51
CA LEU A 214 -21.76 -10.73 9.84
C LEU A 214 -23.23 -10.35 9.76
N GLN A 215 -23.60 -9.52 8.79
CA GLN A 215 -24.96 -9.03 8.61
C GLN A 215 -25.37 -9.03 7.12
N PRO A 216 -25.96 -10.13 6.61
CA PRO A 216 -26.31 -10.28 5.19
C PRO A 216 -27.27 -9.21 4.66
N ARG A 217 -28.12 -8.62 5.51
CA ARG A 217 -29.08 -7.57 5.13
C ARG A 217 -28.41 -6.29 4.58
N LEU A 218 -27.11 -6.08 4.85
CA LEU A 218 -26.37 -4.91 4.38
C LEU A 218 -26.20 -4.85 2.86
N ILE A 219 -26.36 -5.99 2.16
CA ILE A 219 -26.28 -6.19 0.70
C ILE A 219 -25.32 -5.18 0.04
N PRO A 220 -24.04 -5.54 -0.17
CA PRO A 220 -23.06 -4.64 -0.75
C PRO A 220 -23.53 -4.04 -2.08
N PHE A 221 -23.27 -2.74 -2.28
CA PHE A 221 -23.66 -2.02 -3.49
C PHE A 221 -22.76 -2.38 -4.69
N LEU A 222 -21.52 -2.76 -4.41
CA LEU A 222 -20.51 -3.13 -5.39
C LEU A 222 -20.12 -4.60 -5.22
N ASP A 223 -19.48 -5.17 -6.23
CA ASP A 223 -18.91 -6.52 -6.18
C ASP A 223 -17.96 -6.66 -4.99
N VAL A 224 -18.14 -7.76 -4.26
CA VAL A 224 -17.35 -8.04 -3.06
C VAL A 224 -16.00 -8.63 -3.45
N PRO A 225 -14.87 -8.00 -3.09
CA PRO A 225 -13.56 -8.57 -3.39
C PRO A 225 -13.30 -9.86 -2.63
N GLY A 226 -12.61 -10.82 -3.27
CA GLY A 226 -12.29 -12.16 -2.75
C GLY A 226 -11.27 -12.23 -1.61
N HIS A 227 -11.08 -11.16 -0.84
CA HIS A 227 -10.10 -11.06 0.25
C HIS A 227 -10.69 -10.38 1.49
N GLY A 228 -9.97 -10.47 2.63
CA GLY A 228 -10.37 -9.91 3.92
C GLY A 228 -10.62 -8.39 3.91
N SER A 229 -11.33 -7.91 4.95
CA SER A 229 -11.71 -6.50 5.08
C SER A 229 -10.55 -5.61 5.55
N LEU A 230 -9.79 -6.03 6.56
CA LEU A 230 -8.78 -5.21 7.22
C LEU A 230 -7.37 -5.46 6.64
N PRO A 231 -6.57 -4.41 6.36
CA PRO A 231 -6.94 -2.98 6.31
C PRO A 231 -7.70 -2.61 5.02
N SER A 232 -8.37 -1.45 4.98
CA SER A 232 -9.06 -0.94 3.78
C SER A 232 -8.07 -0.65 2.66
N GLY A 233 -8.37 -1.16 1.47
CA GLY A 233 -7.47 -1.07 0.32
C GLY A 233 -7.36 0.35 -0.23
N HIS A 234 -8.48 0.86 -0.73
CA HIS A 234 -8.58 2.24 -1.17
C HIS A 234 -8.24 3.21 -0.04
N GLY A 235 -8.55 2.86 1.22
CA GLY A 235 -8.14 3.65 2.38
C GLY A 235 -6.63 3.84 2.46
N GLY A 236 -5.83 2.79 2.31
CA GLY A 236 -4.37 2.93 2.29
C GLY A 236 -3.83 3.57 1.03
N GLU A 237 -4.33 3.15 -0.13
CA GLU A 237 -3.85 3.59 -1.44
C GLU A 237 -4.07 5.09 -1.65
N SER A 238 -5.27 5.59 -1.37
CA SER A 238 -5.58 7.02 -1.52
C SER A 238 -4.82 7.90 -0.53
N HIS A 239 -4.54 7.43 0.69
CA HIS A 239 -3.75 8.20 1.65
C HIS A 239 -2.25 8.21 1.31
N LEU A 240 -1.70 7.11 0.80
CA LEU A 240 -0.33 7.09 0.28
C LEU A 240 -0.18 8.07 -0.88
N VAL A 241 -1.13 8.08 -1.82
CA VAL A 241 -1.13 9.01 -2.96
C VAL A 241 -1.27 10.46 -2.48
N ALA A 242 -2.20 10.73 -1.57
CA ALA A 242 -2.36 12.07 -0.99
C ALA A 242 -1.07 12.58 -0.32
N ALA A 243 -0.38 11.72 0.44
CA ALA A 243 0.86 12.08 1.12
C ALA A 243 2.01 12.36 0.15
N LEU A 244 2.18 11.52 -0.89
CA LEU A 244 3.21 11.71 -1.92
C LEU A 244 2.97 13.00 -2.74
N LEU A 245 1.72 13.20 -3.19
CA LEU A 245 1.31 14.42 -3.88
C LEU A 245 1.49 15.66 -3.02
N GLY A 246 1.07 15.58 -1.75
CA GLY A 246 1.20 16.68 -0.80
C GLY A 246 2.66 17.05 -0.56
N HIS A 247 3.55 16.06 -0.44
CA HIS A 247 4.99 16.28 -0.34
C HIS A 247 5.53 17.02 -1.56
N TRP A 248 5.23 16.54 -2.77
CA TRP A 248 5.73 17.18 -3.98
C TRP A 248 5.17 18.58 -4.22
N LEU A 249 3.87 18.81 -3.94
CA LEU A 249 3.28 20.14 -3.95
C LEU A 249 3.97 21.08 -2.95
N GLY A 250 4.36 20.56 -1.78
CA GLY A 250 5.14 21.31 -0.80
C GLY A 250 6.49 21.80 -1.35
N LEU A 251 7.12 21.05 -2.25
CA LEU A 251 8.35 21.48 -2.93
C LEU A 251 8.10 22.65 -3.88
N SER A 252 6.89 22.76 -4.47
CA SER A 252 6.47 23.87 -5.32
C SER A 252 6.00 25.11 -4.55
N GLY A 253 6.04 25.08 -3.21
CA GLY A 253 5.51 26.16 -2.37
C GLY A 253 3.98 26.19 -2.26
N ALA A 254 3.31 25.06 -2.50
CA ALA A 254 1.85 24.95 -2.39
C ALA A 254 1.33 25.33 -0.99
N ARG A 255 0.10 25.82 -0.95
CA ARG A 255 -0.56 26.25 0.29
C ARG A 255 -1.07 25.03 1.07
N PRO A 256 -1.13 25.10 2.43
CA PRO A 256 -1.71 24.03 3.25
C PRO A 256 -3.13 23.61 2.84
N GLU A 257 -3.91 24.53 2.27
CA GLU A 257 -5.26 24.27 1.75
C GLU A 257 -5.29 23.22 0.63
N GLU A 258 -4.27 23.20 -0.24
CA GLU A 258 -4.16 22.26 -1.37
C GLU A 258 -3.85 20.86 -0.86
N GLN A 259 -2.96 20.75 0.13
CA GLN A 259 -2.68 19.48 0.81
C GLN A 259 -3.93 18.95 1.55
N ALA A 260 -4.69 19.84 2.20
CA ALA A 260 -5.94 19.46 2.85
C ALA A 260 -7.00 18.96 1.86
N MET A 261 -7.03 19.46 0.61
CA MET A 261 -7.92 18.95 -0.43
C MET A 261 -7.59 17.50 -0.82
N LEU A 262 -6.30 17.16 -0.93
CA LEU A 262 -5.86 15.79 -1.20
C LEU A 262 -6.28 14.84 -0.07
N GLU A 263 -6.10 15.26 1.18
CA GLU A 263 -6.50 14.47 2.34
C GLU A 263 -8.02 14.25 2.40
N ARG A 264 -8.82 15.30 2.16
CA ARG A 264 -10.29 15.18 2.07
C ARG A 264 -10.72 14.19 0.99
N LEU A 265 -10.06 14.22 -0.17
CA LEU A 265 -10.35 13.29 -1.25
C LEU A 265 -10.02 11.84 -0.84
N ALA A 266 -8.89 11.61 -0.17
CA ALA A 266 -8.53 10.29 0.35
C ALA A 266 -9.55 9.76 1.37
N LEU A 267 -10.01 10.62 2.30
CA LEU A 267 -11.04 10.29 3.27
C LEU A 267 -12.37 9.95 2.57
N ARG A 268 -12.77 10.74 1.56
CA ARG A 268 -14.00 10.53 0.79
C ARG A 268 -13.99 9.19 0.06
N ILE A 269 -12.89 8.84 -0.61
CA ILE A 269 -12.74 7.57 -1.31
C ILE A 269 -12.85 6.40 -0.33
N ALA A 270 -12.20 6.51 0.83
CA ALA A 270 -12.23 5.49 1.87
C ALA A 270 -13.65 5.32 2.47
N GLU A 271 -14.30 6.43 2.84
CA GLU A 271 -15.67 6.45 3.37
C GLU A 271 -16.66 5.81 2.38
N ASN A 272 -16.50 6.09 1.09
CA ASN A 272 -17.32 5.51 0.05
C ASN A 272 -17.27 3.98 0.01
N ARG A 273 -16.20 3.33 0.51
CA ARG A 273 -16.18 1.87 0.64
C ARG A 273 -17.04 1.35 1.81
N VAL A 274 -17.24 2.17 2.83
CA VAL A 274 -18.18 1.90 3.94
C VAL A 274 -19.61 2.12 3.48
N VAL A 275 -19.88 3.22 2.77
CA VAL A 275 -21.17 3.50 2.12
C VAL A 275 -21.58 2.34 1.20
N ALA A 276 -20.64 1.80 0.41
CA ALA A 276 -20.88 0.64 -0.45
C ALA A 276 -21.11 -0.68 0.32
N GLY A 277 -20.97 -0.71 1.65
CA GLY A 277 -21.12 -1.90 2.49
C GLY A 277 -19.94 -2.89 2.43
N LEU A 278 -18.79 -2.46 1.91
CA LEU A 278 -17.63 -3.33 1.70
C LEU A 278 -16.69 -3.37 2.90
N HIS A 279 -16.61 -2.29 3.66
CA HIS A 279 -15.67 -2.09 4.77
C HIS A 279 -16.39 -1.58 6.02
N TYR A 280 -15.80 -1.84 7.18
CA TYR A 280 -16.16 -1.14 8.42
C TYR A 280 -15.40 0.19 8.48
N PRO A 281 -15.90 1.21 9.21
CA PRO A 281 -15.16 2.45 9.44
C PRO A 281 -13.72 2.21 9.93
N ILE A 282 -13.53 1.24 10.83
CA ILE A 282 -12.20 0.95 11.35
C ILE A 282 -11.21 0.46 10.27
N ASP A 283 -11.71 -0.22 9.23
CA ASP A 283 -10.83 -0.69 8.17
C ASP A 283 -10.11 0.48 7.49
N ASN A 284 -10.78 1.63 7.38
CA ASN A 284 -10.23 2.86 6.81
C ASN A 284 -9.16 3.47 7.70
N VAL A 285 -9.31 3.41 9.02
CA VAL A 285 -8.29 3.89 9.98
C VAL A 285 -7.00 3.08 9.82
N ALA A 286 -7.11 1.75 9.79
CA ALA A 286 -5.96 0.86 9.59
C ALA A 286 -5.34 1.04 8.19
N GLY A 287 -6.16 1.23 7.16
CA GLY A 287 -5.70 1.52 5.79
C GLY A 287 -4.91 2.82 5.74
N ARG A 288 -5.47 3.89 6.29
CA ARG A 288 -4.83 5.20 6.39
C ARG A 288 -3.49 5.13 7.11
N LEU A 289 -3.42 4.45 8.26
CA LEU A 289 -2.16 4.28 9.00
C LEU A 289 -1.12 3.53 8.15
N LEU A 290 -1.52 2.47 7.44
CA LEU A 290 -0.60 1.70 6.59
C LEU A 290 -0.06 2.54 5.43
N GLY A 291 -0.92 3.31 4.77
CA GLY A 291 -0.52 4.23 3.69
C GLY A 291 0.48 5.28 4.17
N GLU A 292 0.19 5.92 5.31
CA GLU A 292 1.09 6.90 5.95
C GLU A 292 2.42 6.25 6.39
N THR A 293 2.37 5.03 6.95
CA THR A 293 3.58 4.33 7.39
C THR A 293 4.48 4.01 6.21
N LEU A 294 3.92 3.55 5.07
CA LEU A 294 4.72 3.31 3.87
C LEU A 294 5.22 4.59 3.22
N PHE A 295 4.46 5.69 3.27
CA PHE A 295 4.96 7.01 2.85
C PHE A 295 6.18 7.44 3.66
N ARG A 296 6.10 7.42 4.99
CA ARG A 296 7.23 7.74 5.87
C ARG A 296 8.40 6.80 5.67
N HIS A 297 8.10 5.53 5.42
CA HIS A 297 9.10 4.54 5.12
C HIS A 297 9.86 4.87 3.82
N TRP A 298 9.16 5.29 2.76
CA TRP A 298 9.79 5.78 1.53
C TRP A 298 10.68 7.00 1.81
N LEU A 299 10.17 8.02 2.48
CA LEU A 299 10.97 9.20 2.83
C LEU A 299 12.21 8.83 3.64
N ALA A 300 12.07 7.96 4.64
CA ALA A 300 13.19 7.47 5.45
C ALA A 300 14.28 6.80 4.61
N VAL A 301 13.90 5.92 3.67
CA VAL A 301 14.83 5.26 2.75
C VAL A 301 15.54 6.25 1.82
N LEU A 302 14.79 7.21 1.28
CA LEU A 302 15.27 8.14 0.27
C LEU A 302 16.14 9.26 0.88
N GLU A 303 15.80 9.70 2.10
CA GLU A 303 16.49 10.75 2.84
C GLU A 303 17.49 10.21 3.88
N ARG A 304 17.60 8.87 4.01
CA ARG A 304 18.48 8.16 4.96
C ARG A 304 18.21 8.56 6.42
N GLN A 305 16.95 8.68 6.77
CA GLN A 305 16.48 8.99 8.11
C GLN A 305 15.83 7.76 8.76
N PRO A 306 15.81 7.66 10.10
CA PRO A 306 15.08 6.59 10.76
C PRO A 306 13.56 6.80 10.63
N VAL A 307 12.81 5.72 10.45
CA VAL A 307 11.34 5.75 10.43
C VAL A 307 10.78 5.32 11.79
N GLN A 308 9.82 6.07 12.29
CA GLN A 308 9.13 5.74 13.54
C GLN A 308 8.22 4.53 13.35
N GLN A 309 8.20 3.64 14.34
CA GLN A 309 7.32 2.48 14.34
C GLN A 309 5.89 2.88 14.66
N THR A 310 4.91 2.26 14.01
CA THR A 310 3.48 2.54 14.25
C THR A 310 2.71 1.30 14.67
N ARG A 311 1.63 1.51 15.43
CA ARG A 311 0.71 0.47 15.88
C ARG A 311 -0.73 0.87 15.62
N PHE A 312 -1.53 -0.10 15.23
CA PHE A 312 -2.99 -0.04 15.11
C PHE A 312 -3.63 -1.04 16.07
N GLY A 313 -4.35 -0.52 17.05
CA GLY A 313 -5.12 -1.24 18.06
C GLY A 313 -4.25 -2.05 19.02
N SER A 314 -4.89 -2.55 20.08
CA SER A 314 -4.33 -3.48 21.06
C SER A 314 -5.50 -4.11 21.83
N GLU A 315 -5.24 -5.14 22.64
CA GLU A 315 -6.30 -5.76 23.44
C GLU A 315 -6.99 -4.76 24.38
N GLY A 316 -6.22 -3.90 25.05
CA GLY A 316 -6.76 -2.85 25.91
C GLY A 316 -7.55 -1.80 25.14
N ASP A 317 -7.08 -1.43 23.94
CA ASP A 317 -7.78 -0.46 23.11
C ASP A 317 -9.16 -0.96 22.67
N TRP A 318 -9.28 -2.25 22.30
CA TRP A 318 -10.58 -2.83 21.91
C TRP A 318 -11.58 -2.86 23.06
N GLN A 319 -11.11 -3.14 24.28
CA GLN A 319 -11.96 -3.13 25.47
C GLN A 319 -12.43 -1.71 25.79
N ALA A 320 -11.54 -0.73 25.70
CA ALA A 320 -11.87 0.68 25.91
C ALA A 320 -12.92 1.18 24.90
N GLU A 321 -12.73 0.89 23.62
CA GLU A 321 -13.68 1.29 22.57
C GLU A 321 -15.02 0.56 22.66
N LEU A 322 -15.05 -0.69 23.11
CA LEU A 322 -16.31 -1.40 23.35
C LEU A 322 -17.07 -0.82 24.55
N ALA A 323 -16.36 -0.34 25.57
CA ALA A 323 -16.96 0.27 26.75
C ALA A 323 -17.44 1.70 26.47
N GLN A 324 -16.68 2.47 25.70
CA GLN A 324 -16.97 3.85 25.33
C GLN A 324 -16.69 4.05 23.84
N PRO A 325 -17.67 3.74 22.97
CA PRO A 325 -17.50 3.88 21.53
C PRO A 325 -17.25 5.33 21.16
N GLU A 326 -16.24 5.58 20.32
CA GLU A 326 -16.01 6.91 19.80
C GLU A 326 -17.22 7.39 18.97
N GLN A 327 -17.74 8.56 19.32
CA GLN A 327 -18.83 9.23 18.61
C GLN A 327 -18.24 10.38 17.79
N GLY A 328 -17.83 10.10 16.56
CA GLY A 328 -17.33 11.14 15.66
C GLY A 328 -16.67 10.57 14.41
N ALA A 329 -16.78 11.27 13.28
CA ALA A 329 -15.93 11.01 12.13
C ALA A 329 -14.50 11.52 12.45
N PRO A 330 -13.44 10.87 11.90
CA PRO A 330 -12.09 11.41 12.00
C PRO A 330 -12.06 12.85 11.49
N GLN A 331 -11.49 13.77 12.28
CA GLN A 331 -11.47 15.19 11.95
C GLN A 331 -10.50 15.47 10.79
N GLU A 332 -10.90 16.38 9.88
CA GLU A 332 -10.08 16.78 8.73
C GLU A 332 -8.74 17.39 9.17
N GLY A 333 -7.66 17.08 8.45
CA GLY A 333 -6.33 17.66 8.67
C GLY A 333 -5.54 17.05 9.82
N GLN A 334 -6.07 16.03 10.50
CA GLN A 334 -5.38 15.34 11.58
C GLN A 334 -4.71 14.07 11.07
N SER A 335 -3.42 13.92 11.37
CA SER A 335 -2.64 12.70 11.12
C SER A 335 -3.41 11.43 11.54
N PRO A 336 -3.27 10.28 10.86
CA PRO A 336 -3.87 9.02 11.34
C PRO A 336 -3.46 8.65 12.76
N LEU A 337 -2.32 9.14 13.22
CA LEU A 337 -1.82 8.96 14.58
C LEU A 337 -2.62 9.74 15.64
N ALA A 338 -3.49 10.67 15.23
CA ALA A 338 -4.41 11.34 16.13
C ALA A 338 -5.59 10.43 16.54
N HIS A 339 -5.83 9.34 15.79
CA HIS A 339 -6.85 8.37 16.15
C HIS A 339 -6.41 7.59 17.39
N ARG A 340 -7.30 7.39 18.38
CA ARG A 340 -6.98 6.75 19.68
C ARG A 340 -6.38 5.35 19.57
N LEU A 341 -6.83 4.62 18.55
CA LEU A 341 -6.34 3.29 18.18
C LEU A 341 -4.99 3.29 17.45
N CYS A 342 -4.45 4.44 17.06
CA CYS A 342 -3.16 4.54 16.41
C CYS A 342 -2.12 5.10 17.39
N ALA A 343 -0.94 4.50 17.40
CA ALA A 343 0.16 4.96 18.24
C ALA A 343 1.49 4.95 17.48
N VAL A 344 2.39 5.85 17.87
CA VAL A 344 3.81 5.78 17.54
C VAL A 344 4.51 5.05 18.68
N GLU A 345 5.31 4.05 18.35
CA GLU A 345 6.14 3.34 19.31
C GLU A 345 7.50 4.06 19.45
N SER A 346 8.16 3.93 20.61
CA SER A 346 9.38 4.69 20.92
C SER A 346 10.60 4.33 20.07
N ASP A 347 10.60 3.12 19.51
CA ASP A 347 11.70 2.63 18.70
C ASP A 347 11.63 3.21 17.28
N SER A 348 12.81 3.43 16.70
CA SER A 348 12.94 3.84 15.30
C SER A 348 13.65 2.76 14.49
N VAL A 349 13.34 2.68 13.20
CA VAL A 349 13.92 1.70 12.28
C VAL A 349 14.89 2.40 11.34
N PRO A 350 16.17 1.99 11.31
CA PRO A 350 17.12 2.51 10.32
C PRO A 350 16.65 2.29 8.88
N ALA A 351 16.99 3.23 8.01
CA ALA A 351 16.75 3.12 6.58
C ALA A 351 17.90 2.39 5.88
N ASN A 352 17.57 1.42 5.01
CA ASN A 352 18.55 0.87 4.06
C ASN A 352 18.52 1.75 2.80
N PRO A 353 19.68 2.17 2.26
CA PRO A 353 19.70 2.96 1.04
C PRO A 353 19.19 2.14 -0.15
N MET A 354 18.36 2.76 -0.98
CA MET A 354 17.89 2.22 -2.26
C MET A 354 18.31 3.21 -3.37
N PRO A 355 19.49 3.05 -3.98
CA PRO A 355 20.07 4.06 -4.87
C PRO A 355 19.26 4.27 -6.15
N ASP A 356 18.69 3.21 -6.73
CA ASP A 356 17.89 3.30 -7.95
C ASP A 356 16.57 4.05 -7.68
N HIS A 357 15.93 3.79 -6.53
CA HIS A 357 14.75 4.55 -6.07
C HIS A 357 15.08 5.99 -5.76
N ALA A 358 16.26 6.26 -5.17
CA ALA A 358 16.71 7.61 -4.87
C ALA A 358 16.89 8.45 -6.14
N GLU A 359 17.39 7.85 -7.22
CA GLU A 359 17.50 8.54 -8.52
C GLU A 359 16.12 8.81 -9.14
N LEU A 360 15.22 7.82 -9.14
CA LEU A 360 13.84 8.03 -9.61
C LEU A 360 13.13 9.11 -8.78
N TRP A 361 13.29 9.10 -7.46
CA TRP A 361 12.73 10.11 -6.56
C TRP A 361 13.29 11.51 -6.84
N ARG A 362 14.61 11.63 -7.06
CA ARG A 362 15.25 12.89 -7.41
C ARG A 362 14.66 13.48 -8.69
N LEU A 363 14.46 12.64 -9.71
CA LEU A 363 13.82 13.04 -10.97
C LEU A 363 12.37 13.44 -10.76
N ALA A 364 11.60 12.65 -9.99
CA ALA A 364 10.23 13.01 -9.62
C ALA A 364 10.17 14.37 -8.93
N CYS A 365 10.96 14.60 -7.88
CA CYS A 365 11.01 15.89 -7.19
C CYS A 365 11.37 17.08 -8.10
N ALA A 366 12.22 16.87 -9.11
CA ALA A 366 12.59 17.90 -10.08
C ALA A 366 11.42 18.32 -10.98
N GLU A 367 10.39 17.50 -11.14
CA GLU A 367 9.18 17.83 -11.91
C GLU A 367 8.21 18.77 -11.18
N TRP A 368 8.51 19.10 -9.92
CA TRP A 368 7.69 19.95 -9.04
C TRP A 368 8.46 21.18 -8.50
N ARG A 369 9.73 21.34 -8.85
CA ARG A 369 10.50 22.56 -8.59
C ARG A 369 10.46 23.44 -9.83
#